data_AF-A0A835RFL6-F1
#
_entry.id   AF-A0A835RFL6-F1
#
_cell.length_a   1.000
_cell.length_b   1.000
_cell.length_c   1.000
_cell.angle_alpha   90.00
_cell.angle_beta   90.00
_cell.angle_gamma   90.00
#
_symmetry.space_group_name_H-M   'P 1'
#
loop_
_entity.id
_entity.type
_entity.pdbx_description
1 polymer ?
#
loop_
_entity_poly.entity_id
_entity_poly.type
_entity_poly.pdbx_seq_one_letter_code
_entity_poly.pdbx_strand_id
1 'polypeptide(L)'
;MKCLLLLSTVLIRWLRRRALLQQCMCRLSDWEAVHSLLCTGKNASSLQRDALIKFNEHAHRTNDIFILAAKVIAFTIVRYRRMKVLSFDGSRQPIVLNSKVESNLSLLLEAWKPFAMGFKRRWWDCIALPDDVDSCDEISFRMQIRDLAFASLQLLKEAIFDDECAPLFSLEIYGHIIGMFELNNLDLVVASPVEDYFIYIDDLPLDEKVKLQDKDGQAVIIADRPISPGEEITISYIDEGLPYDERQALLADYGFKCCCPKCKKEQVLR
;
A
#
# COMPACT_ATOMS: atom_id res chain seq x y z
N MET A 1 -16.98 7.33 -19.09
CA MET A 1 -17.22 6.29 -18.06
C MET A 1 -17.26 4.89 -18.68
N LYS A 2 -16.11 4.23 -18.87
CA LYS A 2 -15.99 2.77 -19.11
C LYS A 2 -14.55 2.20 -19.13
N CYS A 3 -13.50 2.99 -18.83
CA CYS A 3 -12.11 2.51 -18.83
C CYS A 3 -11.50 2.17 -17.44
N LEU A 4 -12.25 2.25 -16.33
CA LEU A 4 -11.67 1.98 -15.00
C LEU A 4 -11.84 0.53 -14.48
N LEU A 5 -12.54 -0.36 -15.19
CA LEU A 5 -12.91 -1.67 -14.63
C LEU A 5 -11.97 -2.84 -14.99
N LEU A 6 -11.09 -2.71 -16.00
CA LEU A 6 -10.24 -3.83 -16.44
C LEU A 6 -8.83 -3.84 -15.84
N LEU A 7 -8.35 -2.74 -15.28
CA LEU A 7 -7.06 -2.69 -14.57
C LEU A 7 -7.12 -3.29 -13.15
N SER A 8 -8.32 -3.59 -12.65
CA SER A 8 -8.52 -4.04 -11.27
C SER A 8 -8.10 -5.48 -11.01
N THR A 9 -8.18 -6.40 -11.98
CA THR A 9 -7.98 -7.84 -11.69
C THR A 9 -6.54 -8.32 -11.86
N VAL A 10 -5.76 -7.72 -12.77
CA VAL A 10 -4.37 -8.12 -13.02
C VAL A 10 -3.41 -7.46 -12.01
N LEU A 11 -3.63 -6.19 -11.68
CA LEU A 11 -2.79 -5.44 -10.73
C LEU A 11 -2.93 -5.97 -9.29
N ILE A 12 -4.15 -6.37 -8.89
CA ILE A 12 -4.41 -7.00 -7.58
C ILE A 12 -3.73 -8.38 -7.47
N ARG A 13 -3.60 -9.12 -8.58
CA ARG A 13 -2.93 -10.43 -8.59
C ARG A 13 -1.41 -10.30 -8.52
N TRP A 14 -0.84 -9.23 -9.08
CA TRP A 14 0.59 -8.94 -9.01
C TRP A 14 1.00 -8.42 -7.63
N LEU A 15 0.18 -7.55 -7.01
CA LEU A 15 0.37 -7.11 -5.63
C LEU A 15 0.27 -8.25 -4.60
N ARG A 16 -0.46 -9.34 -4.91
CA ARG A 16 -0.49 -10.56 -4.06
C ARG A 16 0.79 -11.40 -4.13
N ARG A 17 1.71 -11.18 -5.07
CA ARG A 17 2.98 -11.94 -5.19
C ARG A 17 4.21 -11.23 -4.65
N ARG A 18 4.10 -10.01 -4.12
CA ARG A 18 5.17 -9.33 -3.37
C ARG A 18 5.33 -9.83 -1.91
N ALA A 19 4.74 -10.97 -1.57
CA ALA A 19 4.80 -11.57 -0.24
C ALA A 19 6.00 -12.51 0.01
N LEU A 20 7.03 -12.50 -0.85
CA LEU A 20 8.13 -13.48 -0.77
C LEU A 20 9.46 -12.97 -0.19
N LEU A 21 9.57 -11.70 0.23
CA LEU A 21 10.79 -11.20 0.91
C LEU A 21 10.50 -10.23 2.07
N GLN A 22 9.40 -10.41 2.81
CA GLN A 22 9.29 -9.79 4.13
C GLN A 22 9.99 -10.72 5.13
N GLN A 23 11.26 -10.46 5.44
CA GLN A 23 12.00 -11.17 6.51
C GLN A 23 11.13 -11.30 7.77
N CYS A 24 11.06 -12.50 8.35
CA CYS A 24 10.19 -12.84 9.49
C CYS A 24 10.23 -11.80 10.64
N MET A 25 11.35 -11.09 10.80
CA MET A 25 11.52 -10.03 11.79
C MET A 25 10.59 -8.83 11.56
N CYS A 26 10.42 -8.35 10.33
CA CYS A 26 9.53 -7.21 10.05
C CYS A 26 8.06 -7.58 10.28
N ARG A 27 7.67 -8.83 9.98
CA ARG A 27 6.32 -9.33 10.25
C ARG A 27 6.03 -9.44 11.75
N LEU A 28 6.99 -9.95 12.52
CA LEU A 28 6.85 -10.01 13.98
C LEU A 28 6.83 -8.62 14.61
N SER A 29 7.69 -7.72 14.15
CA SER A 29 7.72 -6.32 14.60
C SER A 29 6.40 -5.59 14.29
N ASP A 30 5.83 -5.79 13.09
CA ASP A 30 4.53 -5.21 12.73
C ASP A 30 3.39 -5.81 13.56
N TRP A 31 3.40 -7.13 13.80
CA TRP A 31 2.46 -7.80 14.69
C TRP A 31 2.48 -7.20 16.10
N GLU A 32 3.67 -7.08 16.65
CA GLU A 32 3.92 -6.57 17.99
C GLU A 32 3.59 -5.10 18.16
N ALA A 33 3.80 -4.29 17.12
CA ALA A 33 3.64 -2.84 17.19
C ALA A 33 2.22 -2.40 16.81
N VAL A 34 1.57 -3.04 15.85
CA VAL A 34 0.36 -2.51 15.20
C VAL A 34 -0.66 -3.60 14.90
N HIS A 35 -0.27 -4.64 14.16
CA HIS A 35 -1.20 -5.56 13.53
C HIS A 35 -2.00 -6.39 14.55
N SER A 36 -1.48 -6.61 15.76
CA SER A 36 -2.25 -7.28 16.83
C SER A 36 -3.61 -6.62 17.12
N LEU A 37 -3.73 -5.29 17.00
CA LEU A 37 -5.00 -4.57 17.18
C LEU A 37 -5.86 -4.51 15.92
N LEU A 38 -5.26 -4.59 14.73
CA LEU A 38 -5.95 -4.47 13.45
C LEU A 38 -6.18 -5.84 12.77
N CYS A 39 -5.92 -6.94 13.48
CA CYS A 39 -5.98 -8.28 12.92
C CYS A 39 -7.45 -8.73 12.71
N THR A 40 -7.78 -9.09 11.48
CA THR A 40 -9.07 -9.74 11.14
C THR A 40 -9.02 -11.27 11.29
N GLY A 41 -7.95 -11.81 11.87
CA GLY A 41 -7.74 -13.24 12.06
C GLY A 41 -8.66 -13.86 13.11
N LYS A 42 -8.62 -15.20 13.20
CA LYS A 42 -9.47 -16.00 14.11
C LYS A 42 -9.24 -15.71 15.60
N ASN A 43 -8.13 -15.07 15.95
CA ASN A 43 -7.73 -14.80 17.33
C ASN A 43 -8.38 -13.54 17.93
N ALA A 44 -8.98 -12.67 17.10
CA ALA A 44 -9.75 -11.52 17.59
C ALA A 44 -11.14 -11.96 18.07
N SER A 45 -11.78 -11.18 18.95
CA SER A 45 -13.19 -11.42 19.31
C SER A 45 -14.08 -11.29 18.07
N SER A 46 -15.24 -11.96 18.04
CA SER A 46 -16.13 -11.93 16.87
C SER A 46 -16.59 -10.52 16.52
N LEU A 47 -17.02 -9.76 17.53
CA LEU A 47 -17.49 -8.38 17.39
C LEU A 47 -16.39 -7.44 16.86
N GLN A 48 -15.18 -7.51 17.43
CA GLN A 48 -14.05 -6.69 16.97
C GLN A 48 -13.67 -7.02 15.53
N ARG A 49 -13.66 -8.31 15.18
CA ARG A 49 -13.34 -8.77 13.83
C ARG A 49 -14.33 -8.22 12.80
N ASP A 50 -15.63 -8.30 13.10
CA ASP A 50 -16.68 -7.83 12.19
C ASP A 50 -16.60 -6.31 12.01
N ALA A 51 -16.32 -5.55 13.07
CA ALA A 51 -16.07 -4.12 13.01
C ALA A 51 -14.83 -3.77 12.16
N LEU A 52 -13.72 -4.50 12.35
CA LEU A 52 -12.50 -4.33 11.55
C LEU A 52 -12.70 -4.68 10.07
N ILE A 53 -13.53 -5.68 9.76
CA ILE A 53 -13.88 -6.02 8.37
C ILE A 53 -14.64 -4.85 7.73
N LYS A 54 -15.65 -4.31 8.40
CA LYS A 54 -16.40 -3.13 7.91
C LYS A 54 -15.50 -1.92 7.70
N PHE A 55 -14.60 -1.64 8.66
CA PHE A 55 -13.61 -0.58 8.53
C PHE A 55 -12.71 -0.78 7.31
N ASN A 56 -12.14 -1.97 7.15
CA ASN A 56 -11.28 -2.28 6.01
C ASN A 56 -12.05 -2.15 4.69
N GLU A 57 -13.25 -2.70 4.59
CA GLU A 57 -14.08 -2.57 3.40
C GLU A 57 -14.38 -1.11 3.06
N HIS A 58 -14.66 -0.27 4.06
CA HIS A 58 -14.84 1.16 3.86
C HIS A 58 -13.57 1.78 3.26
N ALA A 59 -12.42 1.58 3.90
CA ALA A 59 -11.15 2.13 3.44
C ALA A 59 -10.78 1.70 2.01
N HIS A 60 -10.92 0.41 1.67
CA HIS A 60 -10.64 -0.07 0.31
C HIS A 60 -11.62 0.49 -0.75
N ARG A 61 -12.86 0.81 -0.36
CA ARG A 61 -13.86 1.38 -1.26
C ARG A 61 -13.72 2.90 -1.44
N THR A 62 -13.16 3.59 -0.46
CA THR A 62 -13.17 5.07 -0.42
C THR A 62 -11.77 5.65 -0.53
N ASN A 63 -10.91 5.42 0.45
CA ASN A 63 -9.52 5.89 0.45
C ASN A 63 -8.66 5.02 1.39
N ASP A 64 -7.54 4.52 0.88
CA ASP A 64 -6.61 3.65 1.60
C ASP A 64 -5.81 4.39 2.69
N ILE A 65 -5.78 5.73 2.67
CA ILE A 65 -5.21 6.58 3.71
C ILE A 65 -5.76 6.26 5.10
N PHE A 66 -7.01 5.79 5.19
CA PHE A 66 -7.62 5.39 6.44
C PHE A 66 -6.91 4.20 7.08
N ILE A 67 -6.37 3.28 6.28
CA ILE A 67 -5.55 2.18 6.79
C ILE A 67 -4.27 2.71 7.44
N LEU A 68 -3.63 3.72 6.83
CA LEU A 68 -2.44 4.36 7.41
C LEU A 68 -2.76 5.09 8.70
N ALA A 69 -3.86 5.84 8.74
CA ALA A 69 -4.32 6.52 9.95
C ALA A 69 -4.65 5.54 11.08
N ALA A 70 -5.32 4.43 10.78
CA ALA A 70 -5.60 3.37 11.74
C ALA A 70 -4.32 2.73 12.29
N LYS A 71 -3.30 2.52 11.45
CA LYS A 71 -1.99 2.01 11.89
C LYS A 71 -1.31 2.96 12.88
N VAL A 72 -1.39 4.27 12.65
CA VAL A 72 -0.84 5.27 13.57
C VAL A 72 -1.52 5.23 14.94
N ILE A 73 -2.86 5.17 14.95
CA ILE A 73 -3.64 5.06 16.19
C ILE A 73 -3.31 3.75 16.91
N ALA A 74 -3.37 2.61 16.22
CA ALA A 74 -3.07 1.30 16.79
C ALA A 74 -1.65 1.23 17.35
N PHE A 75 -0.65 1.73 16.60
CA PHE A 75 0.73 1.83 17.08
C PHE A 75 0.81 2.60 18.39
N THR A 76 0.17 3.78 18.44
CA THR A 76 0.21 4.66 19.61
C THR A 76 -0.43 3.98 20.83
N ILE A 77 -1.58 3.30 20.65
CA ILE A 77 -2.26 2.55 21.70
C ILE A 77 -1.38 1.42 22.23
N VAL A 78 -0.81 0.59 21.35
CA VAL A 78 0.05 -0.53 21.75
C VAL A 78 1.28 -0.03 22.51
N ARG A 79 1.91 1.03 22.00
CA ARG A 79 3.08 1.64 22.63
C ARG A 79 2.75 2.23 24.00
N TYR A 80 1.64 2.97 24.11
CA TYR A 80 1.13 3.51 25.38
C TYR A 80 0.91 2.40 26.41
N ARG A 81 0.20 1.32 26.03
CA ARG A 81 -0.06 0.16 26.91
C ARG A 81 1.23 -0.48 27.41
N ARG A 82 2.22 -0.66 26.52
CA ARG A 82 3.55 -1.21 26.89
C ARG A 82 4.27 -0.34 27.91
N MET A 83 4.35 0.97 27.67
CA MET A 83 5.04 1.91 28.57
C MET A 83 4.34 2.02 29.93
N LYS A 84 3.01 1.98 29.93
CA LYS A 84 2.22 1.96 31.17
C LYS A 84 2.54 0.73 32.02
N VAL A 85 2.55 -0.48 31.46
CA VAL A 85 2.90 -1.71 32.20
C VAL A 85 4.27 -1.60 32.86
N LEU A 86 5.27 -1.09 32.13
CA LEU A 86 6.63 -0.88 32.67
C LEU A 86 6.69 0.16 33.78
N SER A 87 5.79 1.15 33.76
CA SER A 87 5.76 2.23 34.76
C SER A 87 5.16 1.76 36.09
N PHE A 88 4.22 0.81 36.05
CA PHE A 88 3.57 0.25 37.25
C PHE A 88 4.46 -0.75 38.01
N ASP A 89 5.39 -1.43 37.36
CA ASP A 89 6.32 -2.38 38.01
C ASP A 89 7.35 -1.66 38.93
N GLY A 90 7.53 -0.34 38.74
CA GLY A 90 8.47 0.47 39.52
C GLY A 90 7.88 1.27 40.71
N SER A 91 6.56 1.47 40.79
CA SER A 91 5.96 2.41 41.75
C SER A 91 4.87 1.79 42.64
N ARG A 92 5.24 1.27 43.81
CA ARG A 92 4.31 0.82 44.87
C ARG A 92 3.80 1.96 45.78
N GLN A 93 3.44 3.12 45.23
CA GLN A 93 2.89 4.21 46.05
C GLN A 93 1.52 4.70 45.55
N PRO A 94 0.59 5.07 46.46
CA PRO A 94 -0.76 5.48 46.10
C PRO A 94 -0.74 6.92 45.57
N ILE A 95 -0.87 7.07 44.25
CA ILE A 95 -0.88 8.38 43.57
C ILE A 95 -2.33 8.93 43.52
N VAL A 96 -2.48 10.22 43.83
CA VAL A 96 -3.73 11.00 43.79
C VAL A 96 -4.28 11.08 42.35
N LEU A 97 -5.60 10.99 42.18
CA LEU A 97 -6.31 10.88 40.89
C LEU A 97 -5.91 11.93 39.84
N ASN A 98 -5.72 13.20 40.22
CA ASN A 98 -5.30 14.26 39.28
C ASN A 98 -3.88 14.07 38.74
N SER A 99 -2.95 13.58 39.57
CA SER A 99 -1.59 13.26 39.14
C SER A 99 -1.56 12.07 38.16
N LYS A 100 -2.56 11.18 38.22
CA LYS A 100 -2.69 10.02 37.33
C LYS A 100 -3.18 10.40 35.92
N VAL A 101 -4.06 11.39 35.79
CA VAL A 101 -4.53 11.85 34.47
C VAL A 101 -3.39 12.56 33.73
N GLU A 102 -2.65 13.42 34.43
CA GLU A 102 -1.50 14.14 33.87
C GLU A 102 -0.36 13.19 33.49
N SER A 103 -0.10 12.15 34.30
CA SER A 103 0.89 11.12 33.97
C SER A 103 0.47 10.25 32.77
N ASN A 104 -0.81 9.88 32.67
CA ASN A 104 -1.33 9.13 31.52
C ASN A 104 -1.25 9.93 30.21
N LEU A 105 -1.58 11.22 30.24
CA LEU A 105 -1.45 12.10 29.08
C LEU A 105 0.01 12.25 28.66
N SER A 106 0.93 12.42 29.61
CA SER A 106 2.37 12.47 29.33
C SER A 106 2.87 11.17 28.68
N LEU A 107 2.42 10.01 29.16
CA LEU A 107 2.74 8.72 28.57
C LEU A 107 2.18 8.58 27.15
N LEU A 108 0.95 9.05 26.92
CA LEU A 108 0.33 9.04 25.59
C LEU A 108 1.07 9.94 24.60
N LEU A 109 1.52 11.12 25.04
CA LEU A 109 2.35 12.01 24.23
C LEU A 109 3.71 11.39 23.88
N GLU A 110 4.35 10.70 24.83
CA GLU A 110 5.59 9.97 24.55
C GLU A 110 5.34 8.76 23.62
N ALA A 111 4.14 8.18 23.65
CA ALA A 111 3.74 7.12 22.72
C ALA A 111 3.57 7.68 21.30
N TRP A 112 3.04 8.90 21.19
CA TRP A 112 2.80 9.62 19.93
C TRP A 112 4.08 10.13 19.28
N LYS A 113 5.16 10.33 20.05
CA LYS A 113 6.41 10.97 19.61
C LYS A 113 6.97 10.54 18.24
N PRO A 114 6.91 9.27 17.81
CA PRO A 114 7.35 8.88 16.46
C PRO A 114 6.61 9.61 15.33
N PHE A 115 5.38 10.06 15.57
CA PHE A 115 4.53 10.80 14.63
C PHE A 115 4.46 12.29 14.96
N ALA A 116 5.28 12.80 15.90
CA ALA A 116 5.26 14.22 16.26
C ALA A 116 5.75 15.11 15.10
N MET A 117 6.68 14.61 14.29
CA MET A 117 7.28 15.33 13.17
C MET A 117 6.43 15.25 11.90
N GLY A 118 6.61 16.21 10.98
CA GLY A 118 5.86 16.32 9.73
C GLY A 118 4.71 17.33 9.80
N PHE A 119 4.38 17.91 8.64
CA PHE A 119 3.33 18.92 8.54
C PHE A 119 1.95 18.27 8.71
N LYS A 120 1.12 18.81 9.61
CA LYS A 120 -0.18 18.26 9.99
C LYS A 120 -1.23 19.35 9.88
N ARG A 121 -1.96 19.39 8.76
CA ARG A 121 -3.24 20.11 8.67
C ARG A 121 -4.36 19.10 8.59
N ARG A 122 -5.59 19.52 8.87
CA ARG A 122 -6.75 18.66 8.72
C ARG A 122 -6.95 18.35 7.25
N TRP A 123 -7.14 17.09 6.94
CA TRP A 123 -7.24 16.61 5.56
C TRP A 123 -8.20 17.42 4.69
N TRP A 124 -9.42 17.68 5.17
CA TRP A 124 -10.42 18.46 4.44
C TRP A 124 -10.07 19.94 4.26
N ASP A 125 -9.10 20.48 4.99
CA ASP A 125 -8.62 21.86 4.81
C ASP A 125 -7.49 21.97 3.78
N CYS A 126 -6.83 20.85 3.45
CA CYS A 126 -5.55 20.88 2.74
C CYS A 126 -5.43 19.90 1.56
N ILE A 127 -6.41 19.01 1.38
CA ILE A 127 -6.51 18.19 0.16
C ILE A 127 -6.66 19.10 -1.07
N ALA A 128 -5.93 18.77 -2.14
CA ALA A 128 -6.06 19.47 -3.40
C ALA A 128 -7.49 19.34 -3.94
N LEU A 129 -7.98 20.42 -4.56
CA LEU A 129 -9.25 20.37 -5.26
C LEU A 129 -9.05 19.59 -6.58
N PRO A 130 -9.90 18.60 -6.90
CA PRO A 130 -9.86 17.95 -8.20
C PRO A 130 -10.11 18.94 -9.35
N ASP A 131 -9.51 18.71 -10.52
CA ASP A 131 -9.64 19.59 -11.69
C ASP A 131 -11.08 19.73 -12.20
N ASP A 132 -11.94 18.76 -11.89
CA ASP A 132 -13.35 18.71 -12.27
C ASP A 132 -14.31 19.36 -11.28
N VAL A 133 -13.82 19.91 -10.16
CA VAL A 133 -14.63 20.60 -9.17
C VAL A 133 -14.50 22.11 -9.33
N ASP A 134 -15.61 22.80 -9.55
CA ASP A 134 -15.64 24.26 -9.60
C ASP A 134 -15.33 24.85 -8.22
N SER A 135 -14.59 25.96 -8.21
CA SER A 135 -14.32 26.79 -7.04
C SER A 135 -15.56 27.12 -6.20
N CYS A 136 -16.75 27.26 -6.82
CA CYS A 136 -17.98 27.53 -6.08
C CYS A 136 -18.47 26.33 -5.24
N ASP A 137 -18.05 25.10 -5.59
CA ASP A 137 -18.40 23.86 -4.88
C ASP A 137 -17.36 23.45 -3.84
N GLU A 138 -16.28 24.22 -3.67
CA GLU A 138 -15.16 23.91 -2.77
C GLU A 138 -15.64 23.59 -1.33
N ILE A 139 -16.57 24.40 -0.80
CA ILE A 139 -17.10 24.20 0.56
C ILE A 139 -17.80 22.85 0.68
N SER A 140 -18.65 22.51 -0.30
CA SER A 140 -19.37 21.24 -0.34
C SER A 140 -18.40 20.06 -0.43
N PHE A 141 -17.40 20.16 -1.29
CA PHE A 141 -16.35 19.15 -1.41
C PHE A 141 -15.61 18.93 -0.09
N ARG A 142 -15.17 20.00 0.59
CA ARG A 142 -14.48 19.89 1.89
C ARG A 142 -15.37 19.26 2.97
N MET A 143 -16.66 19.60 2.98
CA MET A 143 -17.62 18.97 3.88
C MET A 143 -17.74 17.46 3.62
N GLN A 144 -17.81 17.04 2.35
CA GLN A 144 -17.85 15.62 1.98
C GLN A 144 -16.60 14.87 2.44
N ILE A 145 -15.40 15.45 2.26
CA ILE A 145 -14.14 14.86 2.74
C ILE A 145 -14.13 14.73 4.27
N ARG A 146 -14.64 15.75 4.98
CA ARG A 146 -14.77 15.71 6.44
C ARG A 146 -15.76 14.63 6.91
N ASP A 147 -16.91 14.50 6.24
CA ASP A 147 -17.92 13.48 6.56
C ASP A 147 -17.41 12.07 6.27
N LEU A 148 -16.61 11.91 5.21
CA LEU A 148 -15.93 10.66 4.90
C LEU A 148 -14.94 10.25 5.99
N ALA A 149 -14.11 11.19 6.45
CA ALA A 149 -13.21 10.96 7.58
C ALA A 149 -13.97 10.61 8.87
N PHE A 150 -15.11 11.26 9.11
CA PHE A 150 -15.98 10.97 10.25
C PHE A 150 -16.54 9.54 10.18
N ALA A 151 -17.09 9.12 9.04
CA ALA A 151 -17.62 7.77 8.86
C ALA A 151 -16.54 6.70 9.10
N SER A 152 -15.35 6.90 8.52
CA SER A 152 -14.18 6.04 8.73
C SER A 152 -13.79 5.95 10.22
N LEU A 153 -13.76 7.09 10.92
CA LEU A 153 -13.44 7.14 12.35
C LEU A 153 -14.45 6.39 13.22
N GLN A 154 -15.76 6.47 12.92
CA GLN A 154 -16.76 5.73 13.68
C GLN A 154 -16.56 4.22 13.56
N LEU A 155 -16.29 3.73 12.34
CA LEU A 155 -15.99 2.31 12.12
C LEU A 155 -14.71 1.88 12.87
N LEU A 156 -13.69 2.74 12.92
CA LEU A 156 -12.46 2.46 13.66
C LEU A 156 -12.68 2.45 15.18
N LYS A 157 -13.54 3.34 15.71
CA LYS A 157 -13.94 3.34 17.13
C LYS A 157 -14.61 2.02 17.51
N GLU A 158 -15.58 1.57 16.72
CA GLU A 158 -16.25 0.28 16.97
C GLU A 158 -15.26 -0.90 17.01
N ALA A 159 -14.15 -0.79 16.29
CA ALA A 159 -13.14 -1.83 16.19
C ALA A 159 -12.10 -1.82 17.33
N ILE A 160 -11.52 -0.67 17.68
CA ILE A 160 -10.32 -0.61 18.53
C ILE A 160 -10.34 0.50 19.60
N PHE A 161 -11.51 1.07 19.91
CA PHE A 161 -11.60 2.14 20.89
C PHE A 161 -11.03 1.74 22.27
N ASP A 162 -10.33 2.68 22.88
CA ASP A 162 -9.71 2.55 24.20
C ASP A 162 -9.97 3.86 24.95
N ASP A 163 -10.64 3.78 26.10
CA ASP A 163 -11.04 4.93 26.92
C ASP A 163 -9.85 5.78 27.36
N GLU A 164 -8.70 5.16 27.64
CA GLU A 164 -7.50 5.89 28.07
C GLU A 164 -6.81 6.59 26.91
N CYS A 165 -7.08 6.14 25.68
CA CYS A 165 -6.57 6.74 24.44
C CYS A 165 -7.67 7.51 23.68
N ALA A 166 -8.80 7.81 24.31
CA ALA A 166 -9.95 8.47 23.69
C ALA A 166 -9.59 9.74 22.88
N PRO A 167 -8.62 10.60 23.28
CA PRO A 167 -8.21 11.76 22.48
C PRO A 167 -7.80 11.41 21.03
N LEU A 168 -7.16 10.26 20.82
CA LEU A 168 -6.74 9.79 19.47
C LEU A 168 -7.93 9.58 18.53
N PHE A 169 -9.12 9.37 19.09
CA PHE A 169 -10.35 9.13 18.33
C PHE A 169 -11.24 10.39 18.21
N SER A 170 -10.66 11.58 18.37
CA SER A 170 -11.33 12.82 17.97
C SER A 170 -11.23 13.01 16.45
N LEU A 171 -12.28 13.59 15.85
CA LEU A 171 -12.28 13.86 14.40
C LEU A 171 -11.14 14.80 14.02
N GLU A 172 -10.86 15.79 14.87
CA GLU A 172 -9.77 16.72 14.66
C GLU A 172 -8.42 15.99 14.62
N ILE A 173 -8.09 15.17 15.63
CA ILE A 173 -6.82 14.43 15.62
C ILE A 173 -6.77 13.50 14.41
N TYR A 174 -7.81 12.71 14.16
CA TYR A 174 -7.85 11.80 13.01
C TYR A 174 -7.62 12.52 11.68
N GLY A 175 -8.24 13.68 11.48
CA GLY A 175 -8.03 14.54 10.30
C GLY A 175 -6.60 15.05 10.17
N HIS A 176 -5.92 15.37 11.27
CA HIS A 176 -4.50 15.75 11.27
C HIS A 176 -3.59 14.56 10.97
N ILE A 177 -3.93 13.35 11.41
CA ILE A 177 -3.17 12.13 11.08
C ILE A 177 -3.26 11.86 9.59
N ILE A 178 -4.47 11.93 9.01
CA ILE A 178 -4.68 11.74 7.58
C ILE A 178 -3.91 12.80 6.79
N GLY A 179 -4.08 14.08 7.15
CA GLY A 179 -3.37 15.17 6.49
C GLY A 179 -1.84 15.09 6.62
N MET A 180 -1.32 14.45 7.67
CA MET A 180 0.12 14.15 7.78
C MET A 180 0.62 13.28 6.62
N PHE A 181 -0.15 12.29 6.18
CA PHE A 181 0.28 11.46 5.06
C PHE A 181 0.07 12.20 3.74
N GLU A 182 -1.12 12.76 3.53
CA GLU A 182 -1.45 13.48 2.29
C GLU A 182 -0.49 14.63 1.96
N LEU A 183 -0.05 15.40 2.97
CA LEU A 183 0.83 16.55 2.76
C LEU A 183 2.31 16.20 2.67
N ASN A 184 2.70 14.98 3.04
CA ASN A 184 4.10 14.56 3.05
C ASN A 184 4.35 13.40 2.08
N ASN A 185 3.33 12.95 1.34
CA ASN A 185 3.47 11.95 0.30
C ASN A 185 4.33 12.49 -0.85
N LEU A 186 5.40 11.75 -1.16
CA LEU A 186 6.20 11.96 -2.36
C LEU A 186 5.78 10.90 -3.36
N ASP A 187 5.21 11.33 -4.49
CA ASP A 187 4.91 10.41 -5.58
C ASP A 187 6.20 10.11 -6.37
N LEU A 188 6.46 8.82 -6.56
CA LEU A 188 7.60 8.31 -7.32
C LEU A 188 7.03 7.51 -8.48
N VAL A 189 6.86 8.19 -9.61
CA VAL A 189 6.47 7.55 -10.86
C VAL A 189 7.70 6.97 -11.50
N VAL A 190 7.72 5.65 -11.65
CA VAL A 190 8.73 4.92 -12.43
C VAL A 190 7.99 4.30 -13.61
N ALA A 191 8.38 4.68 -14.82
CA ALA A 191 7.82 4.09 -16.04
C ALA A 191 7.99 2.57 -15.98
N SER A 192 6.91 1.85 -16.28
CA SER A 192 6.99 0.39 -16.31
C SER A 192 7.77 -0.02 -17.56
N PRO A 193 8.74 -0.95 -17.49
CA PRO A 193 9.48 -1.41 -18.68
C PRO A 193 8.60 -2.03 -19.78
N VAL A 194 7.33 -2.30 -19.47
CA VAL A 194 6.33 -2.87 -20.39
C VAL A 194 5.20 -1.88 -20.72
N GLU A 195 5.29 -0.63 -20.25
CA GLU A 195 4.29 0.40 -20.51
C GLU A 195 4.08 0.63 -22.00
N ASP A 196 5.18 0.76 -22.75
CA ASP A 196 5.15 0.95 -24.21
C ASP A 196 4.48 -0.22 -24.95
N TYR A 197 4.63 -1.45 -24.46
CA TYR A 197 3.97 -2.62 -25.02
C TYR A 197 2.45 -2.59 -24.79
N PHE A 198 2.01 -2.18 -23.61
CA PHE A 198 0.57 -2.04 -23.32
C PHE A 198 -0.06 -0.88 -24.07
N ILE A 199 0.63 0.27 -24.17
CA ILE A 199 0.21 1.40 -24.99
C ILE A 199 0.08 0.97 -26.45
N TYR A 200 1.09 0.29 -26.99
CA TYR A 200 1.05 -0.26 -28.35
C TYR A 200 -0.16 -1.15 -28.57
N ILE A 201 -0.42 -2.11 -27.67
CA ILE A 201 -1.61 -2.98 -27.76
C ILE A 201 -2.90 -2.14 -27.74
N ASP A 202 -2.99 -1.14 -26.86
CA ASP A 202 -4.17 -0.31 -26.70
C ASP A 202 -4.43 0.63 -27.88
N ASP A 203 -3.41 0.97 -28.66
CA ASP A 203 -3.56 1.77 -29.87
C ASP A 203 -3.89 0.93 -31.12
N LEU A 204 -3.83 -0.40 -31.03
CA LEU A 204 -4.15 -1.26 -32.18
C LEU A 204 -5.64 -1.16 -32.59
N PRO A 205 -5.91 -1.24 -33.90
CA PRO A 205 -7.27 -1.40 -34.43
C PRO A 205 -8.01 -2.56 -33.78
N LEU A 206 -9.34 -2.43 -33.62
CA LEU A 206 -10.16 -3.39 -32.88
C LEU A 206 -10.04 -4.84 -33.41
N ASP A 207 -9.88 -4.99 -34.72
CA ASP A 207 -9.72 -6.27 -35.41
C ASP A 207 -8.37 -6.95 -35.16
N GLU A 208 -7.32 -6.16 -34.88
CA GLU A 208 -6.02 -6.67 -34.45
C GLU A 208 -5.99 -6.95 -32.94
N LYS A 209 -6.64 -6.09 -32.13
CA LYS A 209 -6.86 -6.35 -30.69
C LYS A 209 -7.58 -7.68 -30.45
N VAL A 210 -8.60 -8.01 -31.23
CA VAL A 210 -9.36 -9.28 -31.10
C VAL A 210 -8.50 -10.51 -31.45
N LYS A 211 -7.50 -10.36 -32.33
CA LYS A 211 -6.54 -11.44 -32.64
C LYS A 211 -5.52 -11.65 -31.51
N LEU A 212 -5.20 -10.58 -30.77
CA LEU A 212 -4.25 -10.56 -29.66
C LEU A 212 -4.93 -10.72 -28.28
N GLN A 213 -6.25 -10.72 -28.23
CA GLN A 213 -7.00 -10.93 -26.98
C GLN A 213 -6.79 -12.36 -26.50
N ASP A 214 -6.11 -12.47 -25.37
CA ASP A 214 -6.03 -13.67 -24.56
C ASP A 214 -7.44 -14.12 -24.19
N LYS A 215 -7.92 -15.21 -24.82
CA LYS A 215 -9.29 -15.69 -24.66
C LYS A 215 -9.51 -16.36 -23.29
N ASP A 216 -8.44 -16.85 -22.67
CA ASP A 216 -8.53 -17.82 -21.58
C ASP A 216 -7.66 -17.44 -20.35
N GLY A 217 -6.81 -16.40 -20.45
CA GLY A 217 -5.85 -16.05 -19.40
C GLY A 217 -4.66 -17.01 -19.34
N GLN A 218 -4.49 -17.88 -20.34
CA GLN A 218 -3.51 -18.96 -20.34
C GLN A 218 -2.37 -18.67 -21.31
N ALA A 219 -1.18 -18.43 -20.75
CA ALA A 219 0.06 -18.46 -21.51
C ALA A 219 0.56 -19.91 -21.62
N VAL A 220 0.66 -20.42 -22.84
CA VAL A 220 1.25 -21.74 -23.14
C VAL A 220 2.63 -21.52 -23.75
N ILE A 221 3.68 -22.01 -23.08
CA ILE A 221 5.04 -22.02 -23.61
C ILE A 221 5.23 -23.36 -24.33
N ILE A 222 5.52 -23.29 -25.62
CA ILE A 222 5.81 -24.46 -26.46
C ILE A 222 7.32 -24.52 -26.67
N ALA A 223 7.88 -25.71 -26.49
CA ALA A 223 9.30 -25.92 -26.75
C ALA A 223 9.54 -25.98 -28.27
N ASP A 224 10.41 -25.10 -28.78
CA ASP A 224 10.82 -25.09 -30.19
C ASP A 224 11.77 -26.25 -30.54
N ARG A 225 12.34 -26.91 -29.53
CA ARG A 225 13.23 -28.08 -29.65
C ARG A 225 13.12 -29.00 -28.44
N PRO A 226 13.62 -30.26 -28.52
CA PRO A 226 13.74 -31.13 -27.34
C PRO A 226 14.55 -30.46 -26.22
N ILE A 227 14.12 -30.67 -24.96
CA ILE A 227 14.73 -30.12 -23.75
C ILE A 227 15.18 -31.30 -22.88
N SER A 228 16.46 -31.32 -22.48
CA SER A 228 17.00 -32.38 -21.62
C SER A 228 16.73 -32.11 -20.15
N PRO A 229 16.68 -33.14 -19.28
CA PRO A 229 16.55 -32.95 -17.83
C PRO A 229 17.69 -32.09 -17.27
N GLY A 230 17.34 -31.03 -16.53
CA GLY A 230 18.29 -30.09 -15.93
C GLY A 230 18.77 -28.97 -16.87
N GLU A 231 18.27 -28.92 -18.11
CA GLU A 231 18.54 -27.83 -19.04
C GLU A 231 17.74 -26.56 -18.68
N GLU A 232 18.39 -25.41 -18.76
CA GLU A 232 17.75 -24.11 -18.57
C GLU A 232 16.79 -23.80 -19.71
N ILE A 233 15.56 -23.42 -19.38
CA ILE A 233 14.56 -23.01 -20.35
C ILE A 233 14.71 -21.51 -20.59
N THR A 234 14.97 -21.14 -21.84
CA THR A 234 15.18 -19.75 -22.25
C THR A 234 14.09 -19.28 -23.22
N ILE A 235 13.70 -18.01 -23.12
CA ILE A 235 12.84 -17.32 -24.09
C ILE A 235 13.55 -16.06 -24.60
N SER A 236 13.23 -15.61 -25.80
CA SER A 236 13.75 -14.32 -26.32
C SER A 236 12.87 -13.16 -25.85
N TYR A 237 13.52 -12.07 -25.45
CA TYR A 237 12.86 -10.84 -24.99
C TYR A 237 12.70 -9.84 -26.14
N ILE A 238 13.35 -10.12 -27.28
CA ILE A 238 13.45 -9.26 -28.45
C ILE A 238 13.32 -10.12 -29.72
N ASP A 239 13.15 -9.48 -30.87
CA ASP A 239 13.15 -10.17 -32.16
C ASP A 239 14.55 -10.77 -32.46
N GLU A 240 14.59 -12.07 -32.66
CA GLU A 240 15.82 -12.80 -32.98
C GLU A 240 16.32 -12.54 -34.41
N GLY A 241 15.47 -12.06 -35.30
CA GLY A 241 15.80 -11.75 -36.69
C GLY A 241 16.72 -10.54 -36.86
N LEU A 242 16.81 -9.67 -35.84
CA LEU A 242 17.60 -8.44 -35.89
C LEU A 242 19.12 -8.72 -35.95
N PRO A 243 19.92 -7.81 -36.53
CA PRO A 243 21.39 -7.90 -36.52
C PRO A 243 21.97 -7.91 -35.11
N TYR A 244 23.17 -8.50 -34.95
CA TYR A 244 23.86 -8.63 -33.67
C TYR A 244 23.90 -7.32 -32.84
N ASP A 245 24.31 -6.20 -33.44
CA ASP A 245 24.45 -4.93 -32.72
C ASP A 245 23.11 -4.42 -32.18
N GLU A 246 22.07 -4.50 -33.00
CA GLU A 246 20.73 -4.05 -32.62
C GLU A 246 20.20 -4.91 -31.47
N ARG A 247 20.43 -6.23 -31.51
CA ARG A 247 20.07 -7.12 -30.39
C ARG A 247 20.83 -6.78 -29.10
N GLN A 248 22.12 -6.49 -29.18
CA GLN A 248 22.90 -6.12 -27.98
C GLN A 248 22.50 -4.75 -27.44
N ALA A 249 22.17 -3.79 -28.29
CA ALA A 249 21.70 -2.47 -27.89
C ALA A 249 20.36 -2.57 -27.16
N LEU A 250 19.36 -3.26 -27.73
CA LEU A 250 18.05 -3.46 -27.10
C LEU A 250 18.14 -4.22 -25.77
N LEU A 251 19.05 -5.18 -25.66
CA LEU A 251 19.25 -5.93 -24.42
C LEU A 251 20.06 -5.15 -23.36
N ALA A 252 20.80 -4.11 -23.76
CA ALA A 252 21.52 -3.26 -22.82
C ALA A 252 20.57 -2.48 -21.90
N ASP A 253 19.35 -2.17 -22.37
CA ASP A 253 18.29 -1.54 -21.56
C ASP A 253 17.84 -2.43 -20.39
N TYR A 254 18.00 -3.76 -20.52
CA TYR A 254 17.76 -4.73 -19.44
C TYR A 254 18.98 -4.92 -18.52
N GLY A 255 20.06 -4.18 -18.76
CA GLY A 255 21.25 -4.17 -17.89
C GLY A 255 22.21 -5.34 -18.07
N PHE A 256 22.14 -6.08 -19.20
CA PHE A 256 23.08 -7.17 -19.48
C PHE A 256 23.53 -7.21 -20.94
N LYS A 257 24.65 -7.90 -21.20
CA LYS A 257 25.10 -8.24 -22.56
C LYS A 257 24.80 -9.70 -22.83
N CYS A 258 24.13 -9.98 -23.94
CA CYS A 258 23.69 -11.34 -24.24
C CYS A 258 24.84 -12.20 -24.76
N CYS A 259 25.09 -13.30 -24.07
CA CYS A 259 26.18 -14.24 -24.36
C CYS A 259 25.66 -15.60 -24.88
N CYS A 260 24.49 -15.62 -25.52
CA CYS A 260 23.88 -16.85 -26.05
C CYS A 260 24.73 -17.44 -27.21
N PRO A 261 24.52 -18.71 -27.59
CA PRO A 261 25.29 -19.35 -28.66
C PRO A 261 25.27 -18.58 -29.99
N LYS A 262 24.14 -17.96 -30.33
CA LYS A 262 23.99 -17.12 -31.54
C LYS A 262 24.86 -15.87 -31.46
N CYS A 263 24.74 -15.11 -30.38
CA CYS A 263 25.55 -13.90 -30.14
C CYS A 263 27.05 -14.21 -30.11
N LYS A 264 27.47 -15.32 -29.49
CA LYS A 264 28.88 -15.73 -29.47
C LYS A 264 29.41 -16.04 -30.87
N LYS A 265 28.63 -16.71 -31.73
CA LYS A 265 29.04 -17.01 -33.10
C LYS A 265 29.17 -15.73 -33.94
N GLU A 266 28.17 -14.86 -33.86
CA GLU A 266 28.14 -13.62 -34.64
C GLU A 266 29.18 -12.59 -34.17
N GLN A 267 29.53 -12.60 -32.88
CA GLN A 267 30.59 -11.75 -32.33
C GLN A 267 31.99 -12.11 -32.89
N VAL A 268 32.24 -13.39 -33.18
CA VAL A 268 33.53 -13.88 -33.72
C VAL A 268 33.63 -13.65 -35.24
N LEU A 269 32.50 -13.44 -35.92
CA LEU A 269 32.43 -13.19 -37.37
C LEU A 269 32.58 -11.70 -37.73
N ARG A 270 32.95 -10.87 -36.75
CA ARG A 270 33.29 -9.45 -36.90
C ARG A 270 34.79 -9.26 -36.85
#